data_AF-A0A286RJW6-F1
#
_entry.id   AF-A0A286RJW6-F1
#
_cell.length_a   1.000
_cell.length_b   1.000
_cell.length_c   1.000
_cell.angle_alpha   90.00
_cell.angle_beta   90.00
_cell.angle_gamma   90.00
#
_symmetry.space_group_name_H-M   'P 1'
#
loop_
_entity.id
_entity.type
_entity.pdbx_description
1 polymer ?
#
loop_
_entity_poly.entity_id
_entity_poly.type
_entity_poly.pdbx_seq_one_letter_code
_entity_poly.pdbx_strand_id
1 'polypeptide(L)'
;MGASHTSISGKSGKQASSGDKAVSRGTSPTQRPSEKADYPRSNWLREVAEAISIALILAFLFRAFEAEAFVIPTGSMAPTLMGRHKDLVCEQCGFAFQTGASEEVDKLTNRPTGKYVISATCPNCRYTMYVGPNKKNGRQTPSYKGDRILVSKYEYHLSQPRRWDVIVFKYPGDASTNFIKRLVGLPHETVRIYHGDIFIRRENETKFSIARKPPAKILAMLQPVYDDDHPARKLLEAGWPERWQPEEEQKDMWGISRQTREYTVTAAPGHEAWLRYRHYVPSWEVWEAVSEGLQVDPRQVRPQLISDFMAYNTNQGEDAEELANAWGQGVVPLRGDQLGLHWVNDLAVECEAEVAAPGAEIILELTRGGQVFRVLVDFAGGRATFEGLGHPRFVETASLGRQGPGRYRIRFANVDQQLVLWVNERPVTVEYETDWHGPTLNDLERPVRIGVRQGTVTLRHLKVFRDVYYIAHERGSGFVMHDFDWDRSPYRYLGRGFFSPDEFRKKVAEVMSDPTQWDFFSTAHALEFNLGAKQYFVLGDNSPQSEDGRFWTKEHYVREELLVGKALAVIWPHSLDRIPGTNIPIRFFPNFWRMKIVR
;
A
#
# COMPACT_ATOMS: atom_id res chain seq x y z
N MET A 1 30.30 34.81 36.03
CA MET A 1 31.37 35.71 36.51
C MET A 1 31.50 36.82 35.48
N GLY A 2 31.69 38.09 35.82
CA GLY A 2 31.74 38.75 37.13
C GLY A 2 31.94 40.25 36.91
N ALA A 3 31.22 41.09 37.66
CA ALA A 3 31.14 42.55 37.55
C ALA A 3 32.52 43.26 37.45
N SER A 4 32.63 44.50 36.96
CA SER A 4 32.01 45.72 37.53
C SER A 4 32.53 46.99 36.79
N HIS A 5 32.27 48.28 37.12
CA HIS A 5 31.65 48.94 38.29
C HIS A 5 31.19 50.39 37.92
N THR A 6 29.97 50.83 38.32
CA THR A 6 29.55 52.23 38.74
C THR A 6 29.82 53.50 37.85
N SER A 7 29.10 54.65 37.94
CA SER A 7 27.82 55.04 38.60
C SER A 7 27.34 56.51 38.35
N ILE A 8 26.00 56.70 38.26
CA ILE A 8 25.14 57.68 39.01
C ILE A 8 25.26 59.22 38.84
N SER A 9 24.18 59.84 38.31
CA SER A 9 23.59 61.19 38.59
C SER A 9 24.34 62.51 38.25
N GLY A 10 23.66 63.67 38.08
CA GLY A 10 22.23 63.91 37.85
C GLY A 10 21.66 65.32 38.21
N LYS A 11 20.54 65.68 37.54
CA LYS A 11 19.52 66.75 37.82
C LYS A 11 19.85 68.26 37.70
N SER A 12 18.81 68.98 37.25
CA SER A 12 18.59 70.45 37.23
C SER A 12 19.42 71.31 36.25
N GLY A 13 18.91 72.39 35.65
CA GLY A 13 17.52 72.84 35.46
C GLY A 13 17.25 74.34 35.72
N LYS A 14 16.87 75.09 34.67
CA LYS A 14 16.18 76.42 34.64
C LYS A 14 15.87 76.79 33.17
N GLN A 15 14.70 77.34 32.80
CA GLN A 15 14.27 78.76 32.77
C GLN A 15 15.14 79.71 31.91
N ALA A 16 14.63 80.76 31.23
CA ALA A 16 13.29 81.07 30.69
C ALA A 16 13.31 82.37 29.84
N SER A 17 12.45 82.45 28.81
CA SER A 17 11.78 83.65 28.23
C SER A 17 12.43 85.05 28.22
N SER A 18 12.60 85.60 27.01
CA SER A 18 12.18 86.95 26.57
C SER A 18 12.21 87.00 25.02
N GLY A 19 11.43 87.80 24.28
CA GLY A 19 10.19 88.53 24.62
C GLY A 19 10.00 89.79 23.75
N ASP A 20 8.87 89.94 23.04
CA ASP A 20 8.13 91.23 23.06
C ASP A 20 6.69 91.24 22.50
N LYS A 21 5.91 92.16 23.10
CA LYS A 21 4.62 92.83 22.80
C LYS A 21 3.94 92.52 21.43
N ALA A 22 2.65 92.15 21.33
CA ALA A 22 1.39 92.80 21.78
C ALA A 22 1.06 94.11 21.02
N VAL A 23 -0.10 94.25 20.36
CA VAL A 23 -1.42 94.75 20.86
C VAL A 23 -2.37 94.83 19.63
N SER A 24 -3.70 94.60 19.59
CA SER A 24 -4.76 94.04 20.48
C SER A 24 -5.97 93.64 19.55
N ARG A 25 -7.30 93.60 19.81
CA ARG A 25 -8.21 94.00 20.93
C ARG A 25 -9.61 93.33 20.76
N GLY A 26 -10.13 92.62 21.78
CA GLY A 26 -11.56 92.28 21.96
C GLY A 26 -12.20 91.20 21.04
N THR A 27 -13.22 90.44 21.46
CA THR A 27 -13.82 90.28 22.81
C THR A 27 -14.48 88.88 22.94
N SER A 28 -14.39 88.26 24.13
CA SER A 28 -15.03 86.98 24.52
C SER A 28 -16.48 87.20 25.02
N PRO A 29 -17.33 86.19 25.40
CA PRO A 29 -16.99 84.79 25.74
C PRO A 29 -18.01 83.65 25.41
N THR A 30 -17.65 82.44 25.85
CA THR A 30 -18.53 81.32 26.32
C THR A 30 -19.50 80.61 25.36
N GLN A 31 -19.13 79.42 24.86
CA GLN A 31 -19.51 78.08 25.39
C GLN A 31 -19.30 76.98 24.33
N ARG A 32 -18.75 75.82 24.74
CA ARG A 32 -18.81 74.56 23.99
C ARG A 32 -19.17 73.44 24.98
N PRO A 33 -20.21 72.63 24.72
CA PRO A 33 -20.34 71.31 25.33
C PRO A 33 -19.22 70.38 24.86
N SER A 34 -18.91 69.35 25.64
CA SER A 34 -17.94 68.32 25.26
C SER A 34 -18.58 67.27 24.36
N GLU A 35 -18.20 67.22 23.08
CA GLU A 35 -18.54 66.10 22.20
C GLU A 35 -17.48 65.00 22.35
N LYS A 36 -17.87 63.86 22.92
CA LYS A 36 -17.03 62.66 22.93
C LYS A 36 -17.16 61.99 21.56
N ALA A 37 -16.06 61.89 20.83
CA ALA A 37 -16.02 61.09 19.60
C ALA A 37 -16.07 59.60 19.97
N ASP A 38 -17.28 59.02 19.97
CA ASP A 38 -17.45 57.57 20.08
C ASP A 38 -16.88 56.87 18.84
N TYR A 39 -15.90 55.99 19.04
CA TYR A 39 -15.38 55.11 18.00
C TYR A 39 -16.39 53.98 17.74
N PRO A 40 -16.97 53.84 16.53
CA PRO A 40 -18.03 52.87 16.27
C PRO A 40 -17.52 51.42 16.22
N ARG A 41 -17.71 50.70 17.32
CA ARG A 41 -17.60 49.23 17.38
C ARG A 41 -18.89 48.58 16.86
N SER A 42 -18.98 48.19 15.57
CA SER A 42 -20.07 47.29 15.14
C SER A 42 -19.93 46.50 13.82
N ASN A 43 -19.05 46.86 12.87
CA ASN A 43 -19.03 46.14 11.57
C ASN A 43 -18.31 44.78 11.59
N TRP A 44 -17.18 44.62 12.28
CA TRP A 44 -16.38 43.38 12.26
C TRP A 44 -17.18 42.12 12.63
N LEU A 45 -18.08 42.19 13.62
CA LEU A 45 -18.93 41.06 14.00
C LEU A 45 -19.94 40.69 12.91
N ARG A 46 -20.43 41.68 12.14
CA ARG A 46 -21.30 41.43 10.99
C ARG A 46 -20.50 40.82 9.84
N GLU A 47 -19.34 41.36 9.52
CA GLU A 47 -18.44 40.84 8.46
C GLU A 47 -18.05 39.38 8.75
N VAL A 48 -17.70 39.05 10.00
CA VAL A 48 -17.42 37.68 10.43
C VAL A 48 -18.66 36.79 10.34
N ALA A 49 -19.83 37.24 10.79
CA ALA A 49 -21.08 36.48 10.69
C ALA A 49 -21.51 36.25 9.23
N GLU A 50 -21.33 37.24 8.36
CA GLU A 50 -21.65 37.18 6.93
C GLU A 50 -20.69 36.23 6.19
N ALA A 51 -19.38 36.32 6.46
CA ALA A 51 -18.38 35.39 5.95
C ALA A 51 -18.62 33.94 6.42
N ILE A 52 -18.96 33.73 7.69
CA ILE A 52 -19.34 32.41 8.23
C ILE A 52 -20.64 31.91 7.56
N SER A 53 -21.63 32.78 7.35
CA SER A 53 -22.89 32.40 6.71
C SER A 53 -22.70 32.00 5.25
N ILE A 54 -21.91 32.77 4.49
CA ILE A 54 -21.53 32.44 3.11
C ILE A 54 -20.72 31.13 3.08
N ALA A 55 -19.73 30.96 3.97
CA ALA A 55 -18.95 29.73 4.05
C ALA A 55 -19.81 28.50 4.40
N LEU A 56 -20.79 28.64 5.30
CA LEU A 56 -21.75 27.58 5.63
C LEU A 56 -22.67 27.27 4.44
N ILE A 57 -23.23 28.29 3.78
CA ILE A 57 -24.09 28.10 2.59
C ILE A 57 -23.31 27.39 1.48
N LEU A 58 -22.10 27.85 1.17
CA LEU A 58 -21.23 27.19 0.18
C LEU A 58 -20.86 25.76 0.60
N ALA A 59 -20.55 25.51 1.88
CA ALA A 59 -20.27 24.17 2.37
C ALA A 59 -21.49 23.24 2.31
N PHE A 60 -22.70 23.75 2.57
CA PHE A 60 -23.95 22.98 2.42
C PHE A 60 -24.30 22.72 0.95
N LEU A 61 -24.12 23.70 0.06
CA LEU A 61 -24.29 23.53 -1.38
C LEU A 61 -23.30 22.51 -1.94
N PHE A 62 -22.01 22.66 -1.65
CA PHE A 62 -20.96 21.71 -2.06
C PHE A 62 -21.24 20.29 -1.55
N ARG A 63 -21.68 20.15 -0.29
CA ARG A 63 -22.05 18.85 0.30
C ARG A 63 -23.30 18.22 -0.31
N ALA A 64 -24.26 19.05 -0.73
CA ALA A 64 -25.50 18.58 -1.36
C ALA A 64 -25.29 18.21 -2.84
N PHE A 65 -24.58 19.05 -3.58
CA PHE A 65 -24.58 19.10 -5.05
C PHE A 65 -23.21 18.85 -5.73
N GLU A 66 -22.13 18.61 -5.00
CA GLU A 66 -20.83 18.28 -5.62
C GLU A 66 -20.22 17.01 -5.03
N ALA A 67 -19.96 17.01 -3.72
CA ALA A 67 -19.19 15.95 -3.09
C ALA A 67 -19.69 15.51 -1.71
N GLU A 68 -19.75 14.19 -1.50
CA GLU A 68 -20.13 13.58 -0.22
C GLU A 68 -18.96 12.86 0.44
N ALA A 69 -18.96 12.86 1.78
CA ALA A 69 -17.92 12.26 2.61
C ALA A 69 -18.40 10.95 3.23
N PHE A 70 -17.81 9.82 2.82
CA PHE A 70 -18.15 8.49 3.34
C PHE A 70 -17.05 7.92 4.23
N VAL A 71 -17.42 7.04 5.17
CA VAL A 71 -16.52 6.19 5.95
C VAL A 71 -16.55 4.80 5.34
N ILE A 72 -15.40 4.18 5.07
CA ILE A 72 -15.32 2.83 4.50
C ILE A 72 -15.41 1.79 5.63
N PRO A 73 -16.42 0.90 5.67
CA PRO A 73 -16.56 -0.06 6.75
C PRO A 73 -15.74 -1.34 6.52
N THR A 74 -15.70 -1.89 5.30
CA THR A 74 -15.12 -3.21 5.00
C THR A 74 -13.70 -3.13 4.44
N GLY A 75 -12.88 -4.14 4.74
CA GLY A 75 -11.48 -4.22 4.30
C GLY A 75 -11.27 -4.56 2.82
N SER A 76 -12.32 -4.57 2.01
CA SER A 76 -12.31 -5.11 0.64
C SER A 76 -11.47 -4.30 -0.36
N MET A 77 -11.14 -3.05 -0.04
CA MET A 77 -10.25 -2.18 -0.82
C MET A 77 -8.86 -2.03 -0.20
N ALA A 78 -8.53 -2.79 0.85
CA ALA A 78 -7.26 -2.66 1.54
C ALA A 78 -6.09 -3.23 0.72
N PRO A 79 -4.86 -2.68 0.85
CA PRO A 79 -4.49 -1.50 1.62
C PRO A 79 -4.74 -0.17 0.89
N THR A 80 -5.23 -0.18 -0.35
CA THR A 80 -5.41 1.05 -1.14
C THR A 80 -6.41 2.00 -0.47
N LEU A 81 -7.49 1.47 0.11
CA LEU A 81 -8.39 2.19 1.02
C LEU A 81 -8.79 1.27 2.18
N MET A 82 -8.59 1.72 3.42
CA MET A 82 -8.79 0.87 4.59
C MET A 82 -10.25 0.89 5.07
N GLY A 83 -10.83 -0.30 5.25
CA GLY A 83 -12.01 -0.51 6.09
C GLY A 83 -11.70 -0.35 7.57
N ARG A 84 -12.55 -0.86 8.47
CA ARG A 84 -12.24 -0.87 9.91
C ARG A 84 -10.94 -1.65 10.18
N HIS A 85 -9.93 -1.00 10.78
CA HIS A 85 -8.54 -1.49 10.89
C HIS A 85 -7.82 -1.05 12.17
N LYS A 86 -6.71 -1.71 12.54
CA LYS A 86 -5.68 -1.17 13.46
C LYS A 86 -4.46 -0.72 12.64
N ASP A 87 -3.83 0.39 13.04
CA ASP A 87 -2.48 0.76 12.56
C ASP A 87 -1.42 0.17 13.50
N LEU A 88 -0.47 -0.56 12.92
CA LEU A 88 0.51 -1.39 13.62
C LEU A 88 1.94 -1.02 13.22
N VAL A 89 2.89 -1.26 14.14
CA VAL A 89 4.33 -1.13 13.92
C VAL A 89 5.00 -2.39 14.46
N CYS A 90 5.75 -3.09 13.61
CA CYS A 90 6.27 -4.41 13.93
C CYS A 90 7.35 -4.38 15.02
N GLU A 91 7.14 -5.15 16.09
CA GLU A 91 7.97 -5.13 17.30
C GLU A 91 9.39 -5.70 17.09
N GLN A 92 9.60 -6.51 16.04
CA GLN A 92 10.92 -7.10 15.73
C GLN A 92 11.67 -6.43 14.54
N CYS A 93 11.02 -5.54 13.77
CA CYS A 93 11.65 -4.90 12.58
C CYS A 93 11.23 -3.45 12.30
N GLY A 94 10.31 -2.87 13.06
CA GLY A 94 9.83 -1.49 12.90
C GLY A 94 8.91 -1.23 11.70
N PHE A 95 8.67 -2.21 10.83
CA PHE A 95 7.81 -2.03 9.64
C PHE A 95 6.37 -1.65 10.03
N ALA A 96 5.82 -0.60 9.42
CA ALA A 96 4.46 -0.13 9.67
C ALA A 96 3.45 -0.78 8.72
N PHE A 97 2.34 -1.31 9.25
CA PHE A 97 1.32 -2.01 8.46
C PHE A 97 -0.08 -1.92 9.09
N GLN A 98 -1.08 -2.47 8.42
CA GLN A 98 -2.47 -2.52 8.87
C GLN A 98 -2.97 -3.96 8.99
N THR A 99 -3.89 -4.17 9.92
CA THR A 99 -4.70 -5.38 10.03
C THR A 99 -6.18 -5.03 10.13
N GLY A 100 -7.06 -5.91 9.66
CA GLY A 100 -8.49 -5.77 9.77
C GLY A 100 -8.97 -5.77 11.22
N ALA A 101 -9.98 -4.95 11.51
CA ALA A 101 -10.68 -4.91 12.79
C ALA A 101 -12.21 -4.90 12.59
N SER A 102 -12.67 -5.32 11.42
CA SER A 102 -14.08 -5.36 11.01
C SER A 102 -14.94 -6.33 11.83
N GLU A 103 -14.32 -7.30 12.51
CA GLU A 103 -14.99 -8.34 13.32
C GLU A 103 -15.31 -7.87 14.76
N GLU A 104 -14.74 -6.73 15.18
CA GLU A 104 -15.04 -6.09 16.47
C GLU A 104 -16.38 -5.34 16.50
N VAL A 105 -17.06 -5.24 15.36
CA VAL A 105 -18.40 -4.63 15.23
C VAL A 105 -19.31 -5.50 14.37
N ASP A 106 -20.60 -5.49 14.70
CA ASP A 106 -21.61 -6.08 13.84
C ASP A 106 -21.68 -5.31 12.50
N LYS A 107 -21.71 -6.06 11.39
CA LYS A 107 -21.64 -5.52 10.02
C LYS A 107 -22.85 -4.67 9.64
N LEU A 108 -24.01 -4.91 10.26
CA LEU A 108 -25.27 -4.22 9.94
C LEU A 108 -25.51 -3.00 10.85
N THR A 109 -25.32 -3.15 12.16
CA THR A 109 -25.61 -2.11 13.16
C THR A 109 -24.40 -1.26 13.56
N ASN A 110 -23.18 -1.66 13.20
CA ASN A 110 -21.91 -1.03 13.60
C ASN A 110 -21.75 -0.88 15.13
N ARG A 111 -22.46 -1.71 15.90
CA ARG A 111 -22.33 -1.83 17.36
C ARG A 111 -21.16 -2.76 17.69
N PRO A 112 -20.41 -2.53 18.78
CA PRO A 112 -19.37 -3.46 19.20
C PRO A 112 -19.91 -4.88 19.40
N THR A 113 -19.20 -5.90 18.91
CA THR A 113 -19.55 -7.32 19.15
C THR A 113 -19.20 -7.78 20.57
N GLY A 114 -18.42 -6.97 21.31
CA GLY A 114 -17.77 -7.36 22.55
C GLY A 114 -16.44 -8.09 22.34
N LYS A 115 -16.08 -8.40 21.09
CA LYS A 115 -14.93 -9.21 20.69
C LYS A 115 -13.83 -8.34 20.10
N TYR A 116 -12.58 -8.76 20.27
CA TYR A 116 -11.40 -8.03 19.82
C TYR A 116 -10.54 -8.86 18.88
N VAL A 117 -9.85 -8.18 17.96
CA VAL A 117 -8.74 -8.77 17.20
C VAL A 117 -7.50 -8.82 18.09
N ILE A 118 -6.97 -10.03 18.30
CA ILE A 118 -5.91 -10.33 19.27
C ILE A 118 -4.54 -10.57 18.64
N SER A 119 -4.46 -10.99 17.39
CA SER A 119 -3.19 -11.21 16.67
C SER A 119 -3.19 -10.58 15.27
N ALA A 120 -1.99 -10.29 14.76
CA ALA A 120 -1.75 -9.85 13.38
C ALA A 120 -0.30 -10.15 12.95
N THR A 121 -0.07 -10.49 11.68
CA THR A 121 1.24 -10.90 11.16
C THR A 121 1.85 -9.84 10.25
N CYS A 122 3.08 -9.40 10.57
CA CYS A 122 3.81 -8.40 9.79
C CYS A 122 4.17 -8.93 8.39
N PRO A 123 3.91 -8.20 7.29
CA PRO A 123 4.25 -8.67 5.94
C PRO A 123 5.77 -8.82 5.76
N ASN A 124 6.54 -7.88 6.31
CA ASN A 124 7.97 -7.78 6.07
C ASN A 124 8.80 -8.91 6.69
N CYS A 125 8.45 -9.34 7.90
CA CYS A 125 9.24 -10.32 8.67
C CYS A 125 8.43 -11.51 9.18
N ARG A 126 7.13 -11.59 8.86
CA ARG A 126 6.18 -12.62 9.30
C ARG A 126 6.10 -12.88 10.81
N TYR A 127 6.63 -11.96 11.64
CA TYR A 127 6.37 -11.98 13.08
C TYR A 127 4.89 -11.71 13.35
N THR A 128 4.25 -12.62 14.08
CA THR A 128 2.89 -12.45 14.58
C THR A 128 2.94 -11.75 15.94
N MET A 129 2.31 -10.57 16.03
CA MET A 129 2.25 -9.75 17.23
C MET A 129 0.90 -9.89 17.94
N TYR A 130 0.88 -9.73 19.27
CA TYR A 130 -0.36 -9.54 20.01
C TYR A 130 -0.84 -8.09 19.88
N VAL A 131 -2.12 -7.90 19.56
CA VAL A 131 -2.79 -6.61 19.29
C VAL A 131 -4.14 -6.44 20.00
N GLY A 132 -4.46 -7.38 20.92
CA GLY A 132 -5.66 -7.33 21.75
C GLY A 132 -5.64 -6.24 22.83
N PRO A 133 -6.78 -5.95 23.47
CA PRO A 133 -6.92 -4.82 24.41
C PRO A 133 -6.13 -5.00 25.71
N ASN A 134 -5.85 -6.25 26.09
CA ASN A 134 -5.14 -6.60 27.33
C ASN A 134 -3.61 -6.52 27.19
N LYS A 135 -3.10 -5.82 26.16
CA LYS A 135 -1.68 -5.69 25.85
C LYS A 135 -0.95 -4.91 26.94
N LYS A 136 -0.22 -5.63 27.80
CA LYS A 136 0.49 -5.07 28.97
C LYS A 136 1.71 -4.23 28.60
N ASN A 137 2.42 -4.63 27.54
CA ASN A 137 3.70 -4.05 27.13
C ASN A 137 3.61 -3.43 25.72
N GLY A 138 4.36 -2.35 25.47
CA GLY A 138 4.42 -1.70 24.16
C GLY A 138 3.29 -0.69 23.92
N ARG A 139 3.07 -0.32 22.65
CA ARG A 139 2.03 0.64 22.26
C ARG A 139 0.67 -0.05 22.19
N GLN A 140 -0.36 0.58 22.75
CA GLN A 140 -1.75 0.16 22.57
C GLN A 140 -2.19 0.26 21.10
N THR A 141 -2.99 -0.70 20.66
CA THR A 141 -3.38 -0.90 19.25
C THR A 141 -4.89 -0.70 19.04
N PRO A 142 -5.39 0.54 19.15
CA PRO A 142 -6.81 0.85 19.00
C PRO A 142 -7.28 0.63 17.56
N SER A 143 -8.57 0.32 17.43
CA SER A 143 -9.21 0.07 16.14
C SER A 143 -9.97 1.30 15.64
N TYR A 144 -9.73 1.65 14.39
CA TYR A 144 -10.24 2.82 13.72
C TYR A 144 -11.38 2.46 12.76
N LYS A 145 -12.37 3.35 12.62
CA LYS A 145 -13.60 3.14 11.83
C LYS A 145 -13.38 2.99 10.31
N GLY A 146 -12.15 3.11 9.82
CA GLY A 146 -11.80 3.13 8.40
C GLY A 146 -11.38 4.50 7.88
N ASP A 147 -10.91 4.51 6.64
CA ASP A 147 -10.60 5.73 5.92
C ASP A 147 -11.88 6.52 5.59
N ARG A 148 -11.72 7.83 5.46
CA ARG A 148 -12.78 8.74 5.01
C ARG A 148 -12.47 9.23 3.61
N ILE A 149 -13.43 9.14 2.70
CA ILE A 149 -13.27 9.49 1.29
C ILE A 149 -14.19 10.65 0.91
N LEU A 150 -13.71 11.50 -0.01
CA LEU A 150 -14.50 12.45 -0.76
C LEU A 150 -14.90 11.82 -2.09
N VAL A 151 -16.19 11.88 -2.44
CA VAL A 151 -16.74 11.29 -3.68
C VAL A 151 -17.42 12.36 -4.53
N SER A 152 -17.00 12.52 -5.79
CA SER A 152 -17.70 13.34 -6.78
C SER A 152 -18.96 12.61 -7.24
N LYS A 153 -20.13 13.22 -7.03
CA LYS A 153 -21.41 12.69 -7.51
C LYS A 153 -21.62 12.91 -9.01
N TYR A 154 -21.05 13.97 -9.56
CA TYR A 154 -21.35 14.45 -10.92
C TYR A 154 -20.33 14.04 -11.98
N GLU A 155 -19.18 13.45 -11.61
CA GLU A 155 -18.20 12.88 -12.57
C GLU A 155 -18.89 11.98 -13.61
N TYR A 156 -19.83 11.12 -13.18
CA TYR A 156 -20.53 10.16 -14.03
C TYR A 156 -21.86 10.67 -14.63
N HIS A 157 -22.19 11.93 -14.41
CA HIS A 157 -23.17 12.68 -15.22
C HIS A 157 -22.50 13.49 -16.34
N LEU A 158 -21.18 13.74 -16.24
CA LEU A 158 -20.42 14.57 -17.18
C LEU A 158 -19.40 13.77 -18.01
N SER A 159 -19.03 12.56 -17.58
CA SER A 159 -18.05 11.69 -18.24
C SER A 159 -18.40 10.21 -18.03
N GLN A 160 -17.93 9.32 -18.90
CA GLN A 160 -18.15 7.89 -18.73
C GLN A 160 -17.21 7.28 -17.67
N PRO A 161 -17.66 6.31 -16.87
CA PRO A 161 -16.79 5.56 -15.95
C PRO A 161 -15.62 4.89 -16.68
N ARG A 162 -14.40 5.04 -16.15
CA ARG A 162 -13.18 4.48 -16.76
C ARG A 162 -12.68 3.27 -15.98
N ARG A 163 -12.16 2.26 -16.69
CA ARG A 163 -11.51 1.10 -16.07
C ARG A 163 -10.42 1.58 -15.09
N TRP A 164 -10.33 0.87 -13.97
CA TRP A 164 -9.48 1.15 -12.82
C TRP A 164 -9.85 2.38 -11.98
N ASP A 165 -10.91 3.15 -12.29
CA ASP A 165 -11.42 4.15 -11.33
C ASP A 165 -12.01 3.47 -10.09
N VAL A 166 -11.86 4.11 -8.93
CA VAL A 166 -12.50 3.66 -7.69
C VAL A 166 -13.85 4.36 -7.56
N ILE A 167 -14.91 3.56 -7.47
CA ILE A 167 -16.30 4.01 -7.56
C ILE A 167 -17.10 3.67 -6.32
N VAL A 168 -18.06 4.54 -5.99
CA VAL A 168 -19.08 4.28 -4.98
C VAL A 168 -20.40 4.01 -5.70
N PHE A 169 -21.11 2.98 -5.25
CA PHE A 169 -22.36 2.52 -5.85
C PHE A 169 -23.29 1.96 -4.76
N LYS A 170 -24.58 1.80 -5.10
CA LYS A 170 -25.58 1.16 -4.25
C LYS A 170 -25.50 -0.36 -4.37
N TYR A 171 -25.60 -1.05 -3.23
CA TYR A 171 -25.65 -2.52 -3.18
C TYR A 171 -26.79 -3.05 -4.08
N PRO A 172 -26.52 -3.89 -5.11
CA PRO A 172 -27.53 -4.26 -6.10
C PRO A 172 -28.75 -5.05 -5.57
N GLY A 173 -28.69 -5.59 -4.35
CA GLY A 173 -29.81 -6.35 -3.77
C GLY A 173 -30.95 -5.50 -3.19
N ASP A 174 -30.64 -4.41 -2.49
CA ASP A 174 -31.63 -3.59 -1.76
C ASP A 174 -31.47 -2.06 -1.93
N ALA A 175 -30.38 -1.62 -2.59
CA ALA A 175 -29.96 -0.24 -2.73
C ALA A 175 -29.82 0.60 -1.43
N SER A 176 -29.87 -0.03 -0.24
CA SER A 176 -29.77 0.69 1.04
C SER A 176 -28.34 1.19 1.26
N THR A 177 -27.38 0.29 1.06
CA THR A 177 -25.99 0.46 1.50
C THR A 177 -25.08 0.93 0.37
N ASN A 178 -24.16 1.85 0.67
CA ASN A 178 -23.14 2.32 -0.27
C ASN A 178 -21.91 1.39 -0.19
N PHE A 179 -21.52 0.83 -1.33
CA PHE A 179 -20.32 0.01 -1.49
C PHE A 179 -19.23 0.82 -2.20
N ILE A 180 -17.96 0.47 -1.98
CA ILE A 180 -16.82 1.02 -2.72
C ILE A 180 -15.97 -0.11 -3.30
N LYS A 181 -15.67 -0.03 -4.60
CA LYS A 181 -14.87 -1.01 -5.35
C LYS A 181 -14.08 -0.32 -6.45
N ARG A 182 -13.10 -1.00 -7.03
CA ARG A 182 -12.45 -0.61 -8.29
C ARG A 182 -13.29 -1.10 -9.47
N LEU A 183 -13.50 -0.25 -10.46
CA LEU A 183 -14.19 -0.57 -11.70
C LEU A 183 -13.25 -1.37 -12.62
N VAL A 184 -13.67 -2.57 -13.03
CA VAL A 184 -12.82 -3.54 -13.76
C VAL A 184 -13.40 -3.92 -15.12
N GLY A 185 -14.72 -4.00 -15.28
CA GLY A 185 -15.39 -4.25 -16.56
C GLY A 185 -16.38 -3.14 -16.94
N LEU A 186 -16.48 -2.86 -18.23
CA LEU A 186 -17.36 -1.84 -18.83
C LEU A 186 -18.50 -2.51 -19.62
N PRO A 187 -19.56 -1.79 -20.01
CA PRO A 187 -20.66 -2.36 -20.80
C PRO A 187 -20.17 -2.95 -22.13
N HIS A 188 -20.81 -4.04 -22.58
CA HIS A 188 -20.47 -4.79 -23.80
C HIS A 188 -19.10 -5.52 -23.76
N GLU A 189 -18.67 -5.93 -22.56
CA GLU A 189 -17.44 -6.70 -22.33
C GLU A 189 -17.72 -8.03 -21.62
N THR A 190 -16.98 -9.07 -21.96
CA THR A 190 -16.72 -10.18 -21.05
C THR A 190 -15.46 -9.89 -20.26
N VAL A 191 -15.55 -9.90 -18.93
CA VAL A 191 -14.40 -9.91 -18.03
C VAL A 191 -14.03 -11.35 -17.73
N ARG A 192 -12.74 -11.70 -17.79
CA ARG A 192 -12.20 -12.97 -17.31
C ARG A 192 -11.20 -12.72 -16.17
N ILE A 193 -11.32 -13.45 -15.08
CA ILE A 193 -10.30 -13.54 -14.02
C ILE A 193 -9.56 -14.88 -14.20
N TYR A 194 -8.23 -14.87 -14.29
CA TYR A 194 -7.43 -16.09 -14.52
C TYR A 194 -5.97 -15.92 -14.10
N HIS A 195 -5.43 -16.85 -13.29
CA HIS A 195 -4.07 -16.78 -12.72
C HIS A 195 -3.71 -15.43 -12.05
N GLY A 196 -4.66 -14.78 -11.38
CA GLY A 196 -4.47 -13.46 -10.76
C GLY A 196 -4.64 -12.27 -11.71
N ASP A 197 -4.40 -12.48 -13.02
CA ASP A 197 -4.55 -11.49 -14.09
C ASP A 197 -6.05 -11.26 -14.44
N ILE A 198 -6.35 -10.07 -14.96
CA ILE A 198 -7.67 -9.71 -15.52
C ILE A 198 -7.57 -9.59 -17.04
N PHE A 199 -8.49 -10.22 -17.76
CA PHE A 199 -8.60 -10.12 -19.21
C PHE A 199 -9.99 -9.61 -19.64
N ILE A 200 -10.04 -8.97 -20.81
CA ILE A 200 -11.24 -8.38 -21.40
C ILE A 200 -11.39 -8.87 -22.85
N ARG A 201 -12.61 -9.23 -23.23
CA ARG A 201 -13.06 -9.44 -24.61
C ARG A 201 -14.27 -8.56 -24.86
N ARG A 202 -14.23 -7.66 -25.84
CA ARG A 202 -15.42 -6.88 -26.26
C ARG A 202 -16.37 -7.74 -27.09
N GLU A 203 -17.63 -7.33 -27.19
CA GLU A 203 -18.68 -8.02 -27.97
C GLU A 203 -18.30 -8.25 -29.46
N ASN A 204 -17.40 -7.45 -30.03
CA ASN A 204 -16.88 -7.57 -31.39
C ASN A 204 -15.51 -8.28 -31.51
N GLU A 205 -14.98 -8.84 -30.43
CA GLU A 205 -13.64 -9.46 -30.38
C GLU A 205 -13.72 -10.98 -30.14
N THR A 206 -12.91 -11.76 -30.84
CA THR A 206 -12.87 -13.23 -30.69
C THR A 206 -11.89 -13.73 -29.63
N LYS A 207 -10.92 -12.88 -29.24
CA LYS A 207 -9.90 -13.18 -28.23
C LYS A 207 -10.05 -12.27 -27.03
N PHE A 208 -9.61 -12.76 -25.88
CA PHE A 208 -9.34 -11.94 -24.70
C PHE A 208 -8.01 -11.21 -24.85
N SER A 209 -7.92 -10.01 -24.28
CA SER A 209 -6.72 -9.17 -24.16
C SER A 209 -6.51 -8.81 -22.68
N ILE A 210 -5.27 -8.64 -22.22
CA ILE A 210 -5.03 -8.35 -20.80
C ILE A 210 -5.40 -6.91 -20.44
N ALA A 211 -6.04 -6.73 -19.27
CA ALA A 211 -6.46 -5.43 -18.79
C ALA A 211 -5.28 -4.73 -18.11
N ARG A 212 -4.49 -3.97 -18.86
CA ARG A 212 -3.34 -3.25 -18.30
C ARG A 212 -3.77 -2.16 -17.32
N LYS A 213 -3.21 -2.16 -16.11
CA LYS A 213 -3.32 -1.06 -15.14
C LYS A 213 -2.41 0.10 -15.59
N PRO A 214 -2.91 1.34 -15.75
CA PRO A 214 -2.06 2.50 -16.01
C PRO A 214 -0.99 2.68 -14.91
N PRO A 215 0.24 3.17 -15.22
CA PRO A 215 1.34 3.29 -14.26
C PRO A 215 0.98 3.95 -12.92
N ALA A 216 0.14 5.00 -12.93
CA ALA A 216 -0.30 5.67 -11.70
C ALA A 216 -1.22 4.81 -10.80
N LYS A 217 -1.93 3.82 -11.39
CA LYS A 217 -2.77 2.84 -10.71
C LYS A 217 -1.92 1.70 -10.14
N ILE A 218 -0.96 1.16 -10.91
CA ILE A 218 0.04 0.16 -10.44
C ILE A 218 0.69 0.67 -9.13
N LEU A 219 1.23 1.89 -9.13
CA LEU A 219 1.87 2.47 -7.93
C LEU A 219 0.94 2.65 -6.71
N ALA A 220 -0.38 2.57 -6.87
CA ALA A 220 -1.34 2.63 -5.77
C ALA A 220 -1.86 1.26 -5.31
N MET A 221 -1.55 0.20 -6.07
CA MET A 221 -2.02 -1.17 -5.86
C MET A 221 -0.88 -2.15 -5.52
N LEU A 222 0.40 -1.80 -5.76
CA LEU A 222 1.56 -2.59 -5.35
C LEU A 222 1.56 -2.91 -3.85
N GLN A 223 1.72 -4.20 -3.53
CA GLN A 223 1.75 -4.74 -2.17
C GLN A 223 3.19 -4.99 -1.71
N PRO A 224 3.60 -4.57 -0.51
CA PRO A 224 4.97 -4.77 -0.02
C PRO A 224 5.26 -6.25 0.28
N VAL A 225 6.27 -6.80 -0.38
CA VAL A 225 6.80 -8.16 -0.17
C VAL A 225 8.01 -8.12 0.76
N TYR A 226 8.90 -7.16 0.55
CA TYR A 226 10.01 -6.86 1.45
C TYR A 226 10.47 -5.41 1.37
N ASP A 227 10.87 -4.87 2.51
CA ASP A 227 11.48 -3.56 2.69
C ASP A 227 12.76 -3.73 3.52
N ASP A 228 13.91 -3.45 2.89
CA ASP A 228 15.24 -3.62 3.46
C ASP A 228 15.61 -2.54 4.50
N ASP A 229 14.88 -1.42 4.55
CA ASP A 229 15.00 -0.43 5.63
C ASP A 229 14.52 -0.99 6.98
N HIS A 230 13.77 -2.10 6.95
CA HIS A 230 13.15 -2.74 8.10
C HIS A 230 13.65 -4.19 8.31
N PRO A 231 14.96 -4.45 8.48
CA PRO A 231 15.48 -5.79 8.69
C PRO A 231 15.12 -6.31 10.09
N ALA A 232 14.78 -7.59 10.18
CA ALA A 232 14.45 -8.26 11.43
C ALA A 232 15.73 -8.59 12.23
N ARG A 233 16.27 -7.60 12.96
CA ARG A 233 17.62 -7.68 13.55
C ARG A 233 17.87 -8.94 14.38
N LYS A 234 17.01 -9.27 15.35
CA LYS A 234 17.13 -10.51 16.15
C LYS A 234 17.19 -11.79 15.32
N LEU A 235 16.43 -11.83 14.23
CA LEU A 235 16.35 -12.98 13.34
C LEU A 235 17.69 -13.16 12.58
N LEU A 236 18.26 -12.06 12.09
CA LEU A 236 19.60 -12.03 11.47
C LEU A 236 20.73 -12.30 12.47
N GLU A 237 20.61 -11.78 13.70
CA GLU A 237 21.53 -12.02 14.82
C GLU A 237 21.54 -13.50 15.25
N ALA A 238 20.42 -14.20 15.11
CA ALA A 238 20.30 -15.65 15.30
C ALA A 238 20.66 -16.49 14.06
N GLY A 239 21.31 -15.92 13.04
CA GLY A 239 21.83 -16.66 11.89
C GLY A 239 20.92 -16.79 10.67
N TRP A 240 19.72 -16.19 10.67
CA TRP A 240 18.83 -16.19 9.50
C TRP A 240 19.47 -15.50 8.29
N PRO A 241 19.30 -16.00 7.06
CA PRO A 241 19.89 -15.39 5.87
C PRO A 241 19.29 -14.02 5.53
N GLU A 242 20.17 -13.06 5.22
CA GLU A 242 19.81 -11.80 4.55
C GLU A 242 19.09 -12.10 3.23
N ARG A 243 18.05 -11.33 2.89
CA ARG A 243 17.28 -11.56 1.66
C ARG A 243 17.96 -11.00 0.41
N TRP A 244 18.61 -9.84 0.53
CA TRP A 244 19.51 -9.31 -0.50
C TRP A 244 20.93 -9.81 -0.28
N GLN A 245 21.50 -10.48 -1.28
CA GLN A 245 22.84 -11.04 -1.26
C GLN A 245 23.47 -10.88 -2.65
N PRO A 246 24.81 -10.77 -2.76
CA PRO A 246 25.48 -10.98 -4.04
C PRO A 246 25.18 -12.36 -4.63
N GLU A 247 25.41 -12.52 -5.92
CA GLU A 247 25.62 -13.86 -6.49
C GLU A 247 26.81 -14.54 -5.79
N GLU A 248 26.79 -15.87 -5.69
CA GLU A 248 27.70 -16.63 -4.82
C GLU A 248 29.18 -16.41 -5.20
N GLU A 249 29.41 -16.31 -6.51
CA GLU A 249 30.70 -16.10 -7.19
C GLU A 249 31.16 -14.62 -7.15
N GLN A 250 30.32 -13.70 -6.66
CA GLN A 250 30.53 -12.26 -6.71
C GLN A 250 30.52 -11.59 -5.32
N LYS A 251 30.53 -12.37 -4.23
CA LYS A 251 30.48 -11.86 -2.85
C LYS A 251 31.53 -10.79 -2.54
N ASP A 252 32.77 -11.02 -2.95
CA ASP A 252 33.90 -10.12 -2.68
C ASP A 252 33.88 -8.82 -3.52
N MET A 253 32.95 -8.70 -4.48
CA MET A 253 32.79 -7.47 -5.29
C MET A 253 31.96 -6.39 -4.56
N TRP A 254 31.14 -6.77 -3.57
CA TRP A 254 30.14 -5.89 -2.97
C TRP A 254 30.51 -5.45 -1.54
N GLY A 255 30.74 -4.16 -1.35
CA GLY A 255 30.83 -3.55 -0.02
C GLY A 255 29.43 -3.37 0.58
N ILE A 256 29.08 -4.18 1.58
CA ILE A 256 27.73 -4.19 2.19
C ILE A 256 27.79 -3.67 3.63
N SER A 257 27.21 -2.51 3.88
CA SER A 257 27.04 -1.96 5.23
C SER A 257 25.70 -2.40 5.82
N ARG A 258 25.72 -3.41 6.69
CA ARG A 258 24.51 -3.90 7.38
C ARG A 258 23.85 -2.86 8.30
N GLN A 259 24.59 -1.84 8.74
CA GLN A 259 24.07 -0.78 9.62
C GLN A 259 23.31 0.30 8.86
N THR A 260 23.80 0.73 7.69
CA THR A 260 23.19 1.78 6.86
C THR A 260 22.35 1.23 5.70
N ARG A 261 22.36 -0.10 5.48
CA ARG A 261 21.72 -0.80 4.34
C ARG A 261 22.18 -0.26 2.99
N GLU A 262 23.48 0.00 2.91
CA GLU A 262 24.17 0.46 1.71
C GLU A 262 24.90 -0.71 1.04
N TYR A 263 24.69 -0.85 -0.27
CA TYR A 263 25.28 -1.89 -1.10
C TYR A 263 26.09 -1.21 -2.22
N THR A 264 27.40 -1.16 -2.06
CA THR A 264 28.32 -0.46 -2.99
C THR A 264 29.11 -1.45 -3.83
N VAL A 265 29.21 -1.20 -5.14
CA VAL A 265 30.02 -2.01 -6.06
C VAL A 265 30.72 -1.12 -7.09
N THR A 266 31.89 -1.56 -7.55
CA THR A 266 32.56 -1.01 -8.75
C THR A 266 32.66 -2.11 -9.80
N ALA A 267 31.89 -2.00 -10.88
CA ALA A 267 31.89 -2.95 -11.97
C ALA A 267 32.91 -2.56 -13.04
N ALA A 268 33.69 -3.54 -13.51
CA ALA A 268 34.57 -3.34 -14.67
C ALA A 268 33.75 -3.21 -15.97
N PRO A 269 34.26 -2.53 -17.00
CA PRO A 269 33.66 -2.57 -18.35
C PRO A 269 33.44 -4.01 -18.82
N GLY A 270 32.30 -4.26 -19.47
CA GLY A 270 31.91 -5.59 -19.95
C GLY A 270 31.54 -6.61 -18.88
N HIS A 271 31.58 -6.27 -17.59
CA HIS A 271 31.21 -7.16 -16.48
C HIS A 271 29.95 -6.64 -15.78
N GLU A 272 29.03 -7.55 -15.47
CA GLU A 272 27.83 -7.27 -14.68
C GLU A 272 28.01 -7.81 -13.26
N ALA A 273 27.94 -6.93 -12.26
CA ALA A 273 27.97 -7.30 -10.84
C ALA A 273 26.55 -7.28 -10.28
N TRP A 274 26.13 -8.36 -9.64
CA TRP A 274 24.72 -8.66 -9.36
C TRP A 274 24.43 -8.82 -7.86
N LEU A 275 23.36 -8.16 -7.42
CA LEU A 275 22.72 -8.31 -6.12
C LEU A 275 21.35 -8.98 -6.34
N ARG A 276 21.16 -10.20 -5.84
CA ARG A 276 19.92 -10.98 -5.95
C ARG A 276 19.08 -10.92 -4.67
N TYR A 277 17.77 -10.99 -4.85
CA TYR A 277 16.80 -11.19 -3.79
C TYR A 277 16.38 -12.67 -3.71
N ARG A 278 16.31 -13.23 -2.50
CA ARG A 278 15.59 -14.50 -2.21
C ARG A 278 14.49 -14.25 -1.18
N HIS A 279 13.29 -14.76 -1.45
CA HIS A 279 12.14 -14.60 -0.55
C HIS A 279 12.17 -15.64 0.58
N TYR A 280 13.05 -15.42 1.56
CA TYR A 280 13.09 -16.24 2.78
C TYR A 280 11.93 -15.87 3.73
N VAL A 281 11.13 -16.85 4.12
CA VAL A 281 9.90 -16.66 4.94
C VAL A 281 10.05 -17.40 6.27
N PRO A 282 10.26 -16.70 7.41
CA PRO A 282 10.33 -17.36 8.71
C PRO A 282 8.93 -17.81 9.15
N SER A 283 8.85 -19.02 9.70
CA SER A 283 7.64 -19.53 10.34
C SER A 283 7.51 -18.99 11.77
N TRP A 284 6.43 -19.34 12.47
CA TRP A 284 6.25 -18.94 13.87
C TRP A 284 7.18 -19.74 14.80
N GLU A 285 7.48 -21.00 14.49
CA GLU A 285 8.43 -21.83 15.26
C GLU A 285 9.85 -21.26 15.19
N VAL A 286 10.25 -20.71 14.03
CA VAL A 286 11.53 -19.98 13.91
C VAL A 286 11.53 -18.75 14.82
N TRP A 287 10.41 -18.02 14.88
CA TRP A 287 10.28 -16.86 15.76
C TRP A 287 10.22 -17.20 17.25
N GLU A 288 9.62 -18.34 17.60
CA GLU A 288 9.59 -18.90 18.96
C GLU A 288 11.00 -19.31 19.39
N ALA A 289 11.68 -20.16 18.61
CA ALA A 289 13.06 -20.61 18.85
C ALA A 289 14.04 -19.44 19.00
N VAL A 290 13.93 -18.42 18.14
CA VAL A 290 14.76 -17.19 18.22
C VAL A 290 14.39 -16.34 19.45
N SER A 291 13.15 -16.40 19.94
CA SER A 291 12.76 -15.75 21.20
C SER A 291 13.29 -16.47 22.45
N GLU A 292 13.50 -17.79 22.36
CA GLU A 292 14.22 -18.61 23.36
C GLU A 292 15.75 -18.48 23.26
N GLY A 293 16.26 -17.79 22.22
CA GLY A 293 17.70 -17.57 22.00
C GLY A 293 18.40 -18.65 21.18
N LEU A 294 17.66 -19.61 20.63
CA LEU A 294 18.20 -20.64 19.74
C LEU A 294 18.72 -20.04 18.43
N GLN A 295 19.75 -20.67 17.87
CA GLN A 295 20.36 -20.27 16.60
C GLN A 295 19.72 -21.04 15.44
N VAL A 296 19.54 -20.36 14.31
CA VAL A 296 19.08 -20.93 13.04
C VAL A 296 20.29 -21.32 12.20
N ASP A 297 20.29 -22.53 11.62
CA ASP A 297 21.24 -22.91 10.57
C ASP A 297 20.75 -22.35 9.21
N PRO A 298 21.41 -21.35 8.60
CA PRO A 298 20.99 -20.78 7.33
C PRO A 298 21.03 -21.79 6.16
N ARG A 299 21.67 -22.96 6.32
CA ARG A 299 21.63 -24.04 5.32
C ARG A 299 20.31 -24.79 5.28
N GLN A 300 19.53 -24.74 6.36
CA GLN A 300 18.21 -25.39 6.47
C GLN A 300 17.08 -24.45 6.02
N VAL A 301 17.34 -23.15 5.95
CA VAL A 301 16.38 -22.13 5.51
C VAL A 301 16.22 -22.16 3.99
N ARG A 302 15.09 -22.70 3.52
CA ARG A 302 14.72 -22.65 2.10
C ARG A 302 14.06 -21.32 1.73
N PRO A 303 14.32 -20.78 0.52
CA PRO A 303 13.47 -19.73 -0.04
C PRO A 303 12.06 -20.27 -0.32
N GLN A 304 11.09 -19.37 -0.49
CA GLN A 304 9.73 -19.67 -0.94
C GLN A 304 9.38 -18.80 -2.14
N LEU A 305 8.44 -19.24 -2.98
CA LEU A 305 7.81 -18.36 -3.97
C LEU A 305 7.14 -17.16 -3.29
N ILE A 306 7.15 -16.01 -3.96
CA ILE A 306 6.41 -14.82 -3.51
C ILE A 306 4.91 -15.09 -3.67
N SER A 307 4.14 -14.96 -2.59
CA SER A 307 2.71 -15.31 -2.58
C SER A 307 1.75 -14.14 -2.31
N ASP A 308 0.46 -14.37 -2.54
CA ASP A 308 -0.64 -13.39 -2.42
C ASP A 308 -0.94 -12.93 -0.98
N PHE A 309 -0.16 -13.41 0.00
CA PHE A 309 -0.27 -13.10 1.43
C PHE A 309 -0.63 -11.63 1.71
N MET A 310 -1.74 -11.42 2.41
CA MET A 310 -2.29 -10.08 2.69
C MET A 310 -2.30 -9.84 4.20
N ALA A 311 -1.35 -9.04 4.70
CA ALA A 311 -1.23 -8.73 6.13
C ALA A 311 -2.53 -8.13 6.73
N TYR A 312 -3.33 -7.43 5.92
CA TYR A 312 -4.63 -6.92 6.35
C TYR A 312 -5.56 -8.04 6.86
N ASN A 313 -5.48 -9.24 6.29
CA ASN A 313 -6.42 -10.34 6.56
C ASN A 313 -5.93 -11.26 7.67
N THR A 314 -4.71 -11.07 8.17
CA THR A 314 -4.07 -11.87 9.23
C THR A 314 -4.66 -11.64 10.63
N ASN A 315 -5.75 -10.88 10.73
CA ASN A 315 -6.48 -10.71 11.98
C ASN A 315 -7.05 -12.05 12.47
N GLN A 316 -6.82 -12.37 13.75
CA GLN A 316 -7.57 -13.40 14.46
C GLN A 316 -8.32 -12.73 15.63
N GLY A 317 -9.60 -13.04 15.77
CA GLY A 317 -10.42 -12.60 16.90
C GLY A 317 -10.37 -13.59 18.06
N GLU A 318 -10.86 -13.18 19.23
CA GLU A 318 -11.01 -14.06 20.42
C GLU A 318 -11.86 -15.31 20.13
N ASP A 319 -12.80 -15.22 19.17
CA ASP A 319 -13.56 -16.36 18.62
C ASP A 319 -12.67 -17.49 18.07
N ALA A 320 -11.43 -17.20 17.63
CA ALA A 320 -10.51 -18.24 17.18
C ALA A 320 -10.17 -19.21 18.34
N GLU A 321 -10.04 -18.68 19.56
CA GLU A 321 -9.72 -19.46 20.74
C GLU A 321 -10.99 -20.12 21.33
N GLU A 322 -12.13 -19.40 21.37
CA GLU A 322 -13.39 -19.99 21.85
C GLU A 322 -13.96 -21.06 20.90
N LEU A 323 -13.91 -20.88 19.57
CA LEU A 323 -14.45 -21.88 18.62
C LEU A 323 -13.61 -23.16 18.58
N ALA A 324 -12.28 -23.05 18.64
CA ALA A 324 -11.40 -24.22 18.72
C ALA A 324 -11.68 -25.07 19.99
N ASN A 325 -12.04 -24.42 21.10
CA ASN A 325 -12.39 -25.08 22.35
C ASN A 325 -13.84 -25.60 22.37
N ALA A 326 -14.81 -24.83 21.86
CA ALA A 326 -16.24 -25.12 22.01
C ALA A 326 -16.77 -26.26 21.10
N TRP A 327 -16.15 -26.48 19.94
CA TRP A 327 -16.62 -27.50 18.99
C TRP A 327 -15.96 -28.88 19.19
N GLY A 328 -14.94 -28.98 20.04
CA GLY A 328 -14.07 -30.17 20.10
C GLY A 328 -13.27 -30.40 18.81
N GLN A 329 -13.25 -29.40 17.91
CA GLN A 329 -12.51 -29.42 16.65
C GLN A 329 -11.44 -28.33 16.72
N GLY A 330 -10.17 -28.71 16.80
CA GLY A 330 -9.02 -27.80 16.88
C GLY A 330 -8.72 -27.03 15.58
N VAL A 331 -9.75 -26.67 14.83
CA VAL A 331 -9.67 -26.11 13.48
C VAL A 331 -10.51 -24.84 13.42
N VAL A 332 -9.89 -23.70 13.73
CA VAL A 332 -10.36 -22.42 13.18
C VAL A 332 -10.12 -22.51 11.68
N PRO A 333 -11.15 -22.41 10.81
CA PRO A 333 -10.95 -22.49 9.38
C PRO A 333 -10.11 -21.30 8.91
N LEU A 334 -8.84 -21.57 8.60
CA LEU A 334 -7.95 -20.61 7.97
C LEU A 334 -8.56 -20.16 6.65
N ARG A 335 -8.79 -18.86 6.52
CA ARG A 335 -9.02 -18.25 5.21
C ARG A 335 -7.69 -18.31 4.44
N GLY A 336 -7.74 -18.68 3.15
CA GLY A 336 -6.53 -18.86 2.33
C GLY A 336 -5.63 -17.62 2.22
N ASP A 337 -6.22 -16.44 2.40
CA ASP A 337 -5.56 -15.14 2.38
C ASP A 337 -4.66 -14.84 3.59
N GLN A 338 -4.85 -15.57 4.70
CA GLN A 338 -3.96 -15.56 5.85
C GLN A 338 -2.67 -16.36 5.61
N LEU A 339 -2.64 -17.17 4.55
CA LEU A 339 -1.57 -18.09 4.21
C LEU A 339 -0.77 -17.59 3.00
N GLY A 340 -1.48 -17.08 1.98
CA GLY A 340 -0.91 -16.76 0.68
C GLY A 340 -0.68 -18.05 -0.12
N LEU A 341 -1.77 -18.60 -0.67
CA LEU A 341 -1.79 -19.89 -1.37
C LEU A 341 -1.38 -19.79 -2.85
N HIS A 342 -1.39 -18.58 -3.42
CA HIS A 342 -1.15 -18.33 -4.84
C HIS A 342 0.23 -17.72 -5.03
N TRP A 343 1.02 -18.28 -5.95
CA TRP A 343 2.23 -17.64 -6.43
C TRP A 343 1.86 -16.37 -7.22
N VAL A 344 2.51 -15.25 -6.90
CA VAL A 344 2.35 -13.99 -7.63
C VAL A 344 3.59 -13.73 -8.45
N ASN A 345 3.42 -13.79 -9.76
CA ASN A 345 4.45 -13.66 -10.78
C ASN A 345 4.67 -12.20 -11.23
N ASP A 346 3.73 -11.31 -10.95
CA ASP A 346 3.84 -9.88 -11.22
C ASP A 346 4.41 -9.11 -10.03
N LEU A 347 5.60 -8.58 -10.26
CA LEU A 347 6.54 -8.09 -9.25
C LEU A 347 7.02 -6.68 -9.59
N ALA A 348 7.51 -5.97 -8.57
CA ALA A 348 8.26 -4.75 -8.77
C ALA A 348 9.40 -4.61 -7.78
N VAL A 349 10.47 -3.96 -8.22
CA VAL A 349 11.65 -3.61 -7.42
C VAL A 349 11.79 -2.10 -7.37
N GLU A 350 12.12 -1.55 -6.21
CA GLU A 350 12.53 -0.15 -6.04
C GLU A 350 13.86 -0.07 -5.29
N CYS A 351 14.69 0.90 -5.67
CA CYS A 351 15.82 1.34 -4.88
C CYS A 351 16.09 2.84 -5.07
N GLU A 352 16.85 3.41 -4.15
CA GLU A 352 17.66 4.58 -4.45
C GLU A 352 19.02 4.10 -4.96
N ALA A 353 19.49 4.67 -6.07
CA ALA A 353 20.82 4.43 -6.61
C ALA A 353 21.61 5.73 -6.72
N GLU A 354 22.83 5.73 -6.19
CA GLU A 354 23.79 6.83 -6.27
C GLU A 354 24.90 6.46 -7.26
N VAL A 355 24.89 7.13 -8.41
CA VAL A 355 25.82 6.94 -9.52
C VAL A 355 26.99 7.91 -9.36
N ALA A 356 28.19 7.40 -9.05
CA ALA A 356 29.33 8.24 -8.69
C ALA A 356 30.02 8.93 -9.88
N ALA A 357 29.92 8.36 -11.09
CA ALA A 357 30.59 8.87 -12.30
C ALA A 357 29.74 8.62 -13.56
N PRO A 358 29.94 9.38 -14.66
CA PRO A 358 29.19 9.17 -15.90
C PRO A 358 29.50 7.81 -16.53
N GLY A 359 28.50 7.21 -17.18
CA GLY A 359 28.68 5.95 -17.91
C GLY A 359 28.67 4.69 -17.05
N ALA A 360 28.21 4.76 -15.80
CA ALA A 360 27.73 3.58 -15.09
C ALA A 360 26.29 3.26 -15.51
N GLU A 361 26.00 1.98 -15.75
CA GLU A 361 24.66 1.48 -16.06
C GLU A 361 24.11 0.66 -14.91
N ILE A 362 22.80 0.76 -14.67
CA ILE A 362 22.08 -0.06 -13.69
C ILE A 362 21.11 -0.98 -14.43
N ILE A 363 21.08 -2.24 -14.06
CA ILE A 363 20.17 -3.25 -14.60
C ILE A 363 19.17 -3.61 -13.50
N LEU A 364 17.88 -3.53 -13.79
CA LEU A 364 16.82 -4.04 -12.91
C LEU A 364 16.17 -5.25 -13.60
N GLU A 365 16.04 -6.36 -12.88
CA GLU A 365 15.57 -7.63 -13.45
C GLU A 365 14.49 -8.29 -12.57
N LEU A 366 13.47 -8.85 -13.23
CA LEU A 366 12.33 -9.56 -12.65
C LEU A 366 12.11 -10.87 -13.40
N THR A 367 11.96 -11.99 -12.70
CA THR A 367 11.59 -13.28 -13.29
C THR A 367 10.07 -13.48 -13.24
N ARG A 368 9.45 -13.95 -14.33
CA ARG A 368 8.06 -14.42 -14.41
C ARG A 368 8.00 -15.72 -15.22
N GLY A 369 7.90 -16.86 -14.52
CA GLY A 369 7.58 -18.16 -15.10
C GLY A 369 8.59 -18.66 -16.13
N GLY A 370 9.89 -18.59 -15.80
CA GLY A 370 10.97 -18.99 -16.71
C GLY A 370 11.32 -17.98 -17.80
N GLN A 371 10.56 -16.90 -17.96
CA GLN A 371 10.98 -15.70 -18.70
C GLN A 371 11.63 -14.70 -17.73
N VAL A 372 12.68 -14.02 -18.20
CA VAL A 372 13.43 -13.02 -17.42
C VAL A 372 13.31 -11.67 -18.11
N PHE A 373 12.74 -10.68 -17.41
CA PHE A 373 12.51 -9.34 -17.92
C PHE A 373 13.50 -8.39 -17.25
N ARG A 374 14.30 -7.65 -18.03
CA ARG A 374 15.23 -6.67 -17.49
C ARG A 374 15.16 -5.33 -18.19
N VAL A 375 15.55 -4.26 -17.48
CA VAL A 375 15.77 -2.93 -18.05
C VAL A 375 17.17 -2.44 -17.70
N LEU A 376 17.93 -2.07 -18.72
CA LEU A 376 19.25 -1.47 -18.62
C LEU A 376 19.09 0.06 -18.68
N VAL A 377 19.53 0.75 -17.65
CA VAL A 377 19.37 2.20 -17.44
C VAL A 377 20.72 2.89 -17.61
N ASP A 378 20.89 3.56 -18.75
CA ASP A 378 22.04 4.40 -19.10
C ASP A 378 21.65 5.87 -18.88
N PHE A 379 22.02 6.41 -17.72
CA PHE A 379 21.75 7.80 -17.36
C PHE A 379 22.51 8.79 -18.28
N ALA A 380 23.75 8.46 -18.64
CA ALA A 380 24.65 9.37 -19.36
C ALA A 380 24.29 9.50 -20.85
N GLY A 381 23.95 8.39 -21.52
CA GLY A 381 23.34 8.39 -22.85
C GLY A 381 21.88 8.86 -22.83
N GLY A 382 21.18 8.69 -21.71
CA GLY A 382 19.81 9.12 -21.48
C GLY A 382 18.77 8.15 -22.02
N ARG A 383 18.96 6.85 -21.74
CA ARG A 383 18.27 5.73 -22.39
C ARG A 383 17.92 4.61 -21.42
N ALA A 384 16.73 4.04 -21.59
CA ALA A 384 16.33 2.75 -21.02
C ALA A 384 16.24 1.71 -22.15
N THR A 385 16.83 0.54 -21.97
CA THR A 385 16.74 -0.60 -22.89
C THR A 385 16.04 -1.75 -22.18
N PHE A 386 14.83 -2.09 -22.60
CA PHE A 386 14.03 -3.17 -22.03
C PHE A 386 14.28 -4.46 -22.80
N GLU A 387 14.48 -5.58 -22.12
CA GLU A 387 14.75 -6.87 -22.72
C GLU A 387 13.84 -7.95 -22.12
N GLY A 388 13.10 -8.65 -22.97
CA GLY A 388 12.44 -9.91 -22.62
C GLY A 388 13.34 -11.07 -23.00
N LEU A 389 13.94 -11.74 -22.02
CA LEU A 389 14.79 -12.91 -22.19
C LEU A 389 13.95 -14.17 -21.95
N GLY A 390 13.31 -14.65 -23.02
CA GLY A 390 12.36 -15.76 -22.99
C GLY A 390 11.77 -16.01 -24.36
N HIS A 391 10.50 -16.45 -24.42
CA HIS A 391 9.73 -16.53 -25.65
C HIS A 391 8.34 -15.88 -25.44
N PRO A 392 8.01 -14.76 -26.11
CA PRO A 392 8.78 -14.10 -27.16
C PRO A 392 10.01 -13.36 -26.62
N ARG A 393 11.12 -13.42 -27.37
CA ARG A 393 12.30 -12.59 -27.08
C ARG A 393 12.12 -11.22 -27.73
N PHE A 394 12.28 -10.14 -26.96
CA PHE A 394 12.25 -8.77 -27.48
C PHE A 394 13.34 -7.89 -26.87
N VAL A 395 13.66 -6.80 -27.58
CA VAL A 395 14.50 -5.69 -27.11
C VAL A 395 13.82 -4.40 -27.54
N GLU A 396 13.49 -3.54 -26.59
CA GLU A 396 12.84 -2.25 -26.81
C GLU A 396 13.65 -1.11 -26.21
N THR A 397 13.48 0.12 -26.71
CA THR A 397 14.32 1.26 -26.30
C THR A 397 13.54 2.56 -26.19
N ALA A 398 13.71 3.23 -25.05
CA ALA A 398 13.08 4.51 -24.75
C ALA A 398 14.09 5.54 -24.24
N SER A 399 13.80 6.84 -24.43
CA SER A 399 14.65 7.91 -23.92
C SER A 399 14.19 8.41 -22.56
N LEU A 400 15.16 8.65 -21.67
CA LEU A 400 15.00 9.25 -20.34
C LEU A 400 15.39 10.74 -20.32
N GLY A 401 15.93 11.26 -21.43
CA GLY A 401 16.79 12.44 -21.44
C GLY A 401 18.15 12.16 -20.78
N ARG A 402 19.20 12.89 -21.16
CA ARG A 402 20.54 12.73 -20.56
C ARG A 402 20.56 13.24 -19.13
N GLN A 403 21.19 12.47 -18.24
CA GLN A 403 21.29 12.73 -16.81
C GLN A 403 22.76 12.51 -16.36
N GLY A 404 23.18 13.17 -15.28
CA GLY A 404 24.58 13.15 -14.83
C GLY A 404 24.90 12.02 -13.84
N PRO A 405 26.06 12.09 -13.17
CA PRO A 405 26.24 11.48 -11.86
C PRO A 405 25.24 12.08 -10.86
N GLY A 406 24.84 11.30 -9.86
CA GLY A 406 23.86 11.76 -8.87
C GLY A 406 23.01 10.62 -8.30
N ARG A 407 21.94 11.03 -7.59
CA ARG A 407 21.06 10.14 -6.84
C ARG A 407 19.71 10.02 -7.54
N TYR A 408 19.28 8.79 -7.79
CA TYR A 408 18.10 8.45 -8.56
C TYR A 408 17.20 7.50 -7.78
N ARG A 409 15.92 7.84 -7.63
CA ARG A 409 14.90 6.89 -7.20
C ARG A 409 14.43 6.13 -8.44
N ILE A 410 14.74 4.83 -8.50
CA ILE A 410 14.38 3.97 -9.63
C ILE A 410 13.45 2.86 -9.15
N ARG A 411 12.38 2.62 -9.90
CA ARG A 411 11.47 1.49 -9.70
C ARG A 411 11.23 0.81 -11.04
N PHE A 412 11.30 -0.51 -11.09
CA PHE A 412 10.95 -1.32 -12.25
C PHE A 412 9.87 -2.32 -11.86
N ALA A 413 8.83 -2.45 -12.67
CA ALA A 413 7.73 -3.37 -12.47
C ALA A 413 7.46 -4.18 -13.74
N ASN A 414 7.03 -5.42 -13.56
CA ASN A 414 6.34 -6.22 -14.56
C ASN A 414 4.96 -6.56 -13.99
N VAL A 415 3.91 -5.95 -14.55
CA VAL A 415 2.52 -6.05 -14.07
C VAL A 415 1.58 -6.01 -15.27
N ASP A 416 0.57 -6.88 -15.35
CA ASP A 416 -0.37 -7.01 -16.48
C ASP A 416 0.30 -7.17 -17.85
N GLN A 417 1.44 -7.88 -17.91
CA GLN A 417 2.28 -7.95 -19.13
C GLN A 417 2.67 -6.55 -19.66
N GLN A 418 2.96 -5.64 -18.73
CA GLN A 418 3.48 -4.29 -18.98
C GLN A 418 4.74 -4.08 -18.15
N LEU A 419 5.86 -3.83 -18.83
CA LEU A 419 7.10 -3.38 -18.20
C LEU A 419 7.03 -1.88 -17.97
N VAL A 420 7.25 -1.44 -16.73
CA VAL A 420 7.27 -0.01 -16.39
C VAL A 420 8.49 0.33 -15.56
N LEU A 421 9.31 1.25 -16.07
CA LEU A 421 10.41 1.89 -15.35
C LEU A 421 9.97 3.29 -14.90
N TRP A 422 10.07 3.61 -13.61
CA TRP A 422 10.03 4.98 -13.12
C TRP A 422 11.44 5.44 -12.78
N VAL A 423 11.86 6.59 -13.32
CA VAL A 423 13.06 7.31 -12.88
C VAL A 423 12.61 8.65 -12.29
N ASN A 424 12.88 8.86 -11.00
CA ASN A 424 12.41 10.03 -10.24
C ASN A 424 10.90 10.29 -10.48
N GLU A 425 10.11 9.24 -10.26
CA GLU A 425 8.64 9.17 -10.40
C GLU A 425 8.07 9.35 -11.83
N ARG A 426 8.92 9.52 -12.86
CA ARG A 426 8.47 9.62 -14.26
C ARG A 426 8.43 8.22 -14.91
N PRO A 427 7.25 7.71 -15.32
CA PRO A 427 7.13 6.39 -15.96
C PRO A 427 7.61 6.41 -17.41
N VAL A 428 8.18 5.28 -17.81
CA VAL A 428 8.42 4.83 -19.18
C VAL A 428 7.92 3.39 -19.27
N THR A 429 7.17 3.07 -20.32
CA THR A 429 6.37 1.85 -20.43
C THR A 429 6.68 1.11 -21.73
N VAL A 430 6.80 -0.22 -21.65
CA VAL A 430 6.83 -1.15 -22.78
C VAL A 430 5.77 -2.23 -22.52
N GLU A 431 4.92 -2.50 -23.51
CA GLU A 431 3.91 -3.57 -23.44
C GLU A 431 4.36 -4.79 -24.22
N TYR A 432 4.01 -5.98 -23.74
CA TYR A 432 4.29 -7.24 -24.42
C TYR A 432 3.12 -8.22 -24.25
N GLU A 433 3.06 -9.27 -25.06
CA GLU A 433 2.07 -10.33 -24.97
C GLU A 433 2.78 -11.67 -24.69
N THR A 434 2.25 -12.49 -23.78
CA THR A 434 2.73 -13.86 -23.51
C THR A 434 1.60 -14.78 -23.06
N ASP A 435 1.75 -16.07 -23.34
CA ASP A 435 1.02 -17.13 -22.65
C ASP A 435 1.47 -17.22 -21.17
N TRP A 436 0.64 -17.83 -20.33
CA TRP A 436 0.99 -18.10 -18.93
C TRP A 436 1.98 -19.28 -18.82
N HIS A 437 2.90 -19.18 -17.86
CA HIS A 437 3.84 -20.23 -17.50
C HIS A 437 3.88 -20.39 -15.98
N GLY A 438 4.03 -21.63 -15.51
CA GLY A 438 4.19 -21.94 -14.09
C GLY A 438 5.52 -21.46 -13.51
N PRO A 439 5.65 -21.45 -12.17
CA PRO A 439 6.87 -21.01 -11.50
C PRO A 439 8.04 -21.94 -11.81
N THR A 440 9.24 -21.38 -11.88
CA THR A 440 10.49 -22.10 -12.13
C THR A 440 11.49 -21.89 -10.99
N LEU A 441 12.61 -22.61 -11.02
CA LEU A 441 13.67 -22.43 -10.03
C LEU A 441 14.21 -21.00 -9.99
N ASN A 442 14.16 -20.25 -11.11
CA ASN A 442 14.55 -18.83 -11.12
C ASN A 442 13.57 -17.94 -10.34
N ASP A 443 12.26 -18.24 -10.37
CA ASP A 443 11.24 -17.52 -9.59
C ASP A 443 11.39 -17.74 -8.07
N LEU A 444 12.12 -18.78 -7.66
CA LEU A 444 12.45 -19.10 -6.27
C LEU A 444 13.81 -18.54 -5.84
N GLU A 445 14.82 -18.72 -6.70
CA GLU A 445 16.23 -18.43 -6.40
C GLU A 445 16.66 -17.00 -6.74
N ARG A 446 16.06 -16.42 -7.78
CA ARG A 446 16.39 -15.11 -8.38
C ARG A 446 15.14 -14.36 -8.91
N PRO A 447 14.00 -14.28 -8.18
CA PRO A 447 12.79 -13.58 -8.66
C PRO A 447 13.03 -12.09 -8.94
N VAL A 448 13.97 -11.46 -8.23
CA VAL A 448 14.37 -10.07 -8.43
C VAL A 448 15.89 -9.96 -8.35
N ARG A 449 16.52 -9.24 -9.28
CA ARG A 449 17.95 -8.90 -9.22
C ARG A 449 18.20 -7.44 -9.61
N ILE A 450 19.26 -6.87 -9.03
CA ILE A 450 19.79 -5.55 -9.40
C ILE A 450 21.25 -5.75 -9.82
N GLY A 451 21.56 -5.37 -11.05
CA GLY A 451 22.90 -5.43 -11.63
C GLY A 451 23.51 -4.04 -11.77
N VAL A 452 24.83 -3.96 -11.70
CA VAL A 452 25.61 -2.78 -12.07
C VAL A 452 26.59 -3.19 -13.17
N ARG A 453 26.62 -2.44 -14.27
CA ARG A 453 27.52 -2.66 -15.40
C ARG A 453 28.33 -1.39 -15.65
N GLN A 454 29.65 -1.51 -15.54
CA GLN A 454 30.62 -0.42 -15.59
C GLN A 454 30.47 0.62 -14.45
N GLY A 455 31.60 1.12 -13.92
CA GLY A 455 31.64 2.23 -12.96
C GLY A 455 31.18 1.85 -11.54
N THR A 456 31.03 2.87 -10.69
CA THR A 456 30.73 2.73 -9.25
C THR A 456 29.32 3.21 -8.93
N VAL A 457 28.55 2.37 -8.23
CA VAL A 457 27.18 2.66 -7.79
C VAL A 457 27.00 2.20 -6.35
N THR A 458 26.29 3.00 -5.56
CA THR A 458 25.78 2.63 -4.23
C THR A 458 24.25 2.52 -4.27
N LEU A 459 23.71 1.38 -3.86
CA LEU A 459 22.27 1.14 -3.76
C LEU A 459 21.80 1.25 -2.29
N ARG A 460 20.59 1.79 -2.09
CA ARG A 460 19.91 1.94 -0.80
C ARG A 460 18.40 1.71 -0.92
N HIS A 461 17.71 1.63 0.21
CA HIS A 461 16.25 1.62 0.29
C HIS A 461 15.62 0.54 -0.61
N LEU A 462 16.20 -0.66 -0.60
CA LEU A 462 15.84 -1.77 -1.47
C LEU A 462 14.47 -2.33 -1.07
N LYS A 463 13.49 -2.31 -1.99
CA LYS A 463 12.12 -2.76 -1.72
C LYS A 463 11.64 -3.67 -2.85
N VAL A 464 10.96 -4.75 -2.46
CA VAL A 464 10.29 -5.69 -3.36
C VAL A 464 8.78 -5.60 -3.11
N PHE A 465 8.03 -5.54 -4.19
CA PHE A 465 6.57 -5.51 -4.21
C PHE A 465 6.03 -6.60 -5.15
N ARG A 466 4.74 -6.90 -5.00
CA ARG A 466 3.94 -7.69 -5.94
C ARG A 466 2.68 -6.91 -6.32
N ASP A 467 1.97 -7.34 -7.36
CA ASP A 467 0.62 -6.83 -7.63
C ASP A 467 -0.47 -7.57 -6.82
N VAL A 468 -1.73 -7.11 -6.94
CA VAL A 468 -2.93 -7.76 -6.41
C VAL A 468 -3.29 -8.98 -7.26
N TYR A 469 -3.18 -10.18 -6.68
CA TYR A 469 -3.65 -11.42 -7.32
C TYR A 469 -5.17 -11.53 -7.20
N TYR A 470 -5.90 -11.38 -8.31
CA TYR A 470 -7.35 -11.59 -8.36
C TYR A 470 -7.68 -13.08 -8.45
N ILE A 471 -8.13 -13.66 -7.34
CA ILE A 471 -8.46 -15.09 -7.24
C ILE A 471 -9.81 -15.31 -7.95
N ALA A 472 -9.85 -16.26 -8.89
CA ALA A 472 -11.05 -16.66 -9.63
C ALA A 472 -11.97 -17.62 -8.85
N HIS A 473 -12.08 -17.44 -7.53
CA HIS A 473 -12.77 -18.36 -6.62
C HIS A 473 -14.27 -18.48 -6.88
N GLU A 474 -14.77 -19.70 -7.07
CA GLU A 474 -16.19 -20.02 -7.07
C GLU A 474 -16.77 -20.18 -5.66
N ARG A 475 -17.93 -19.56 -5.40
CA ARG A 475 -18.69 -19.66 -4.14
C ARG A 475 -19.06 -21.09 -3.72
N GLY A 476 -18.96 -22.06 -4.63
CA GLY A 476 -19.18 -23.48 -4.34
C GLY A 476 -17.94 -24.24 -3.83
N SER A 477 -16.72 -23.69 -3.96
CA SER A 477 -15.47 -24.44 -3.73
C SER A 477 -14.99 -24.52 -2.28
N GLY A 478 -15.81 -24.10 -1.31
CA GLY A 478 -15.59 -24.31 0.13
C GLY A 478 -15.00 -23.12 0.89
N PHE A 479 -14.56 -23.35 2.12
CA PHE A 479 -14.15 -22.29 3.06
C PHE A 479 -12.77 -21.68 2.78
N VAL A 480 -11.89 -22.41 2.08
CA VAL A 480 -10.55 -21.92 1.73
C VAL A 480 -10.63 -21.27 0.36
N MET A 481 -10.44 -19.95 0.29
CA MET A 481 -10.48 -19.22 -0.96
C MET A 481 -9.27 -19.55 -1.85
N HIS A 482 -9.53 -20.16 -3.00
CA HIS A 482 -8.55 -20.61 -4.00
C HIS A 482 -9.15 -20.63 -5.40
N ASP A 483 -8.31 -20.72 -6.43
CA ASP A 483 -8.72 -20.83 -7.85
C ASP A 483 -8.09 -21.99 -8.64
N PHE A 484 -7.44 -22.96 -7.99
CA PHE A 484 -6.88 -24.18 -8.61
C PHE A 484 -7.74 -25.44 -8.38
N ASP A 485 -7.43 -26.57 -9.03
CA ASP A 485 -8.09 -27.86 -8.74
C ASP A 485 -7.65 -28.37 -7.35
N TRP A 486 -8.56 -28.31 -6.38
CA TRP A 486 -8.29 -28.69 -4.99
C TRP A 486 -7.86 -30.15 -4.85
N ASP A 487 -8.51 -31.10 -5.52
CA ASP A 487 -8.21 -32.54 -5.40
C ASP A 487 -6.94 -32.95 -6.18
N ARG A 488 -6.42 -32.10 -7.08
CA ARG A 488 -5.06 -32.21 -7.62
C ARG A 488 -4.00 -31.53 -6.75
N SER A 489 -4.38 -30.48 -6.02
CA SER A 489 -3.43 -29.70 -5.21
C SER A 489 -2.75 -30.54 -4.11
N PRO A 490 -1.52 -30.19 -3.69
CA PRO A 490 -0.89 -30.77 -2.51
C PRO A 490 -1.67 -30.55 -1.21
N TYR A 491 -2.62 -29.59 -1.20
CA TYR A 491 -3.45 -29.23 -0.04
C TYR A 491 -4.66 -30.14 0.16
N ARG A 492 -5.02 -31.00 -0.81
CA ARG A 492 -6.25 -31.81 -0.81
C ARG A 492 -6.53 -32.58 0.48
N TYR A 493 -5.48 -33.06 1.14
CA TYR A 493 -5.57 -33.83 2.39
C TYR A 493 -6.00 -32.97 3.58
N LEU A 494 -5.61 -31.68 3.60
CA LEU A 494 -5.91 -30.73 4.67
C LEU A 494 -7.42 -30.48 4.82
N GLY A 495 -8.19 -30.63 3.74
CA GLY A 495 -9.65 -30.50 3.75
C GLY A 495 -10.42 -31.74 4.24
N ARG A 496 -9.75 -32.82 4.67
CA ARG A 496 -10.39 -34.11 5.03
C ARG A 496 -10.05 -34.63 6.43
N GLY A 497 -9.48 -33.80 7.32
CA GLY A 497 -9.10 -34.21 8.68
C GLY A 497 -8.91 -33.05 9.67
N PHE A 498 -8.58 -33.38 10.92
CA PHE A 498 -8.28 -32.41 11.97
C PHE A 498 -6.85 -31.87 11.83
N PHE A 499 -6.63 -30.92 10.93
CA PHE A 499 -5.34 -30.24 10.79
C PHE A 499 -5.35 -28.94 11.58
N SER A 500 -4.33 -28.76 12.42
CA SER A 500 -4.09 -27.48 13.08
C SER A 500 -3.78 -26.39 12.05
N PRO A 501 -4.06 -25.11 12.36
CA PRO A 501 -3.66 -23.99 11.51
C PRO A 501 -2.17 -23.99 11.14
N ASP A 502 -1.32 -24.51 12.02
CA ASP A 502 0.13 -24.48 11.86
C ASP A 502 0.68 -25.63 11.00
N GLU A 503 0.00 -26.78 10.96
CA GLU A 503 0.26 -27.80 9.93
C GLU A 503 -0.11 -27.30 8.53
N PHE A 504 -1.20 -26.53 8.39
CA PHE A 504 -1.54 -25.90 7.12
C PHE A 504 -0.45 -24.89 6.70
N ARG A 505 -0.03 -23.99 7.61
CA ARG A 505 1.06 -23.04 7.36
C ARG A 505 2.37 -23.73 6.97
N LYS A 506 2.73 -24.83 7.64
CA LYS A 506 3.86 -25.69 7.28
C LYS A 506 3.72 -26.24 5.86
N LYS A 507 2.55 -26.79 5.49
CA LYS A 507 2.35 -27.36 4.15
C LYS A 507 2.38 -26.30 3.04
N VAL A 508 1.91 -25.08 3.31
CA VAL A 508 2.04 -23.95 2.36
C VAL A 508 3.51 -23.54 2.21
N ALA A 509 4.25 -23.41 3.31
CA ALA A 509 5.69 -23.14 3.27
C ALA A 509 6.48 -24.22 2.52
N GLU A 510 6.14 -25.50 2.73
CA GLU A 510 6.71 -26.66 2.03
C GLU A 510 6.46 -26.57 0.52
N VAL A 511 5.20 -26.46 0.10
CA VAL A 511 4.81 -26.35 -1.32
C VAL A 511 5.47 -25.16 -1.98
N MET A 512 5.46 -23.98 -1.34
CA MET A 512 6.12 -22.78 -1.89
C MET A 512 7.65 -22.90 -1.94
N SER A 513 8.27 -23.88 -1.27
CA SER A 513 9.71 -24.16 -1.30
C SER A 513 10.12 -25.30 -2.24
N ASP A 514 9.17 -26.03 -2.84
CA ASP A 514 9.41 -27.30 -3.54
C ASP A 514 8.93 -27.28 -5.00
N PRO A 515 9.84 -27.14 -5.98
CA PRO A 515 9.51 -27.17 -7.41
C PRO A 515 8.76 -28.43 -7.88
N THR A 516 8.88 -29.55 -7.18
CA THR A 516 8.18 -30.80 -7.55
C THR A 516 6.68 -30.75 -7.25
N GLN A 517 6.23 -29.78 -6.45
CA GLN A 517 4.84 -29.64 -6.00
C GLN A 517 4.09 -28.49 -6.69
N TRP A 518 4.64 -27.85 -7.73
CA TRP A 518 4.05 -26.66 -8.37
C TRP A 518 3.14 -26.91 -9.58
N ASP A 519 3.10 -28.13 -10.13
CA ASP A 519 2.31 -28.45 -11.33
C ASP A 519 0.83 -28.06 -11.21
N PHE A 520 0.25 -28.17 -10.00
CA PHE A 520 -1.14 -27.78 -9.72
C PHE A 520 -1.44 -26.30 -10.00
N PHE A 521 -0.46 -25.38 -10.02
CA PHE A 521 -0.72 -23.98 -10.42
C PHE A 521 -1.22 -23.87 -11.86
N SER A 522 -0.89 -24.84 -12.74
CA SER A 522 -1.43 -24.92 -14.11
C SER A 522 -2.93 -25.28 -14.16
N THR A 523 -3.48 -25.77 -13.04
CA THR A 523 -4.88 -26.23 -12.92
C THR A 523 -5.82 -25.12 -12.44
N ALA A 524 -5.42 -23.85 -12.60
CA ALA A 524 -6.28 -22.72 -12.30
C ALA A 524 -7.56 -22.73 -13.15
N HIS A 525 -8.71 -22.47 -12.55
CA HIS A 525 -9.93 -22.16 -13.27
C HIS A 525 -10.01 -20.68 -13.63
N ALA A 526 -10.72 -20.38 -14.71
CA ALA A 526 -11.02 -19.03 -15.16
C ALA A 526 -12.49 -18.72 -14.89
N LEU A 527 -12.80 -17.55 -14.33
CA LEU A 527 -14.18 -17.07 -14.21
C LEU A 527 -14.49 -15.99 -15.23
N GLU A 528 -15.57 -16.17 -15.99
CA GLU A 528 -16.05 -15.21 -16.98
C GLU A 528 -17.36 -14.54 -16.56
N PHE A 529 -17.41 -13.22 -16.68
CA PHE A 529 -18.56 -12.37 -16.35
C PHE A 529 -18.93 -11.55 -17.59
N ASN A 530 -20.10 -11.83 -18.18
CA ASN A 530 -20.60 -11.12 -19.35
C ASN A 530 -21.41 -9.88 -18.93
N LEU A 531 -21.12 -8.73 -19.55
CA LEU A 531 -21.75 -7.45 -19.25
C LEU A 531 -22.54 -6.93 -20.46
N GLY A 532 -23.85 -6.79 -20.29
CA GLY A 532 -24.72 -6.13 -21.27
C GLY A 532 -24.59 -4.60 -21.26
N ALA A 533 -25.50 -3.95 -21.98
CA ALA A 533 -25.63 -2.49 -21.94
C ALA A 533 -25.89 -1.99 -20.50
N LYS A 534 -25.24 -0.88 -20.11
CA LYS A 534 -25.36 -0.25 -18.78
C LYS A 534 -24.98 -1.14 -17.58
N GLN A 535 -24.17 -2.18 -17.81
CA GLN A 535 -23.66 -3.09 -16.77
C GLN A 535 -22.14 -2.91 -16.60
N TYR A 536 -21.67 -2.87 -15.36
CA TYR A 536 -20.28 -2.63 -14.98
C TYR A 536 -19.81 -3.73 -14.01
N PHE A 537 -18.58 -4.24 -14.16
CA PHE A 537 -18.01 -5.24 -13.23
C PHE A 537 -16.99 -4.59 -12.30
N VAL A 538 -16.96 -5.01 -11.03
CA VAL A 538 -16.15 -4.35 -10.00
C VAL A 538 -15.44 -5.36 -9.10
N LEU A 539 -14.21 -5.05 -8.68
CA LEU A 539 -13.44 -5.86 -7.75
C LEU A 539 -12.87 -4.99 -6.62
N GLY A 540 -12.54 -5.62 -5.50
CA GLY A 540 -11.81 -5.00 -4.41
C GLY A 540 -10.31 -5.28 -4.53
N ASP A 541 -9.48 -4.28 -4.21
CA ASP A 541 -8.01 -4.42 -4.19
C ASP A 541 -7.54 -5.46 -3.13
N ASN A 542 -8.40 -5.78 -2.16
CA ASN A 542 -8.28 -6.96 -1.30
C ASN A 542 -9.11 -8.11 -1.88
N SER A 543 -8.59 -8.73 -2.94
CA SER A 543 -9.22 -9.81 -3.72
C SER A 543 -9.91 -10.88 -2.85
N PRO A 544 -9.30 -11.41 -1.76
CA PRO A 544 -9.96 -12.38 -0.89
C PRO A 544 -11.14 -11.82 -0.09
N GLN A 545 -10.99 -10.63 0.51
CA GLN A 545 -12.07 -9.99 1.27
C GLN A 545 -13.04 -9.22 0.36
N SER A 546 -13.19 -9.63 -0.90
CA SER A 546 -14.03 -8.97 -1.91
C SER A 546 -14.97 -9.89 -2.69
N GLU A 547 -15.44 -11.00 -2.10
CA GLU A 547 -16.58 -11.76 -2.65
C GLU A 547 -17.81 -10.87 -2.93
N ASP A 548 -18.03 -9.88 -2.07
CA ASP A 548 -19.07 -8.85 -2.16
C ASP A 548 -18.89 -7.85 -3.33
N GLY A 549 -17.94 -8.09 -4.23
CA GLY A 549 -17.86 -7.48 -5.57
C GLY A 549 -18.17 -8.46 -6.73
N ARG A 550 -18.07 -9.78 -6.51
CA ARG A 550 -18.25 -10.84 -7.53
C ARG A 550 -19.59 -11.55 -7.42
N PHE A 551 -20.14 -11.69 -6.21
CA PHE A 551 -21.26 -12.58 -5.90
C PHE A 551 -22.34 -11.86 -5.09
N TRP A 552 -23.29 -11.22 -5.78
CA TRP A 552 -24.52 -10.75 -5.15
C TRP A 552 -25.63 -11.80 -5.23
N THR A 553 -26.86 -11.43 -4.86
CA THR A 553 -27.97 -12.39 -4.67
C THR A 553 -28.37 -13.11 -5.95
N LYS A 554 -28.37 -12.41 -7.10
CA LYS A 554 -28.72 -12.93 -8.44
C LYS A 554 -27.95 -12.26 -9.60
N GLU A 555 -27.12 -11.26 -9.32
CA GLU A 555 -26.43 -10.44 -10.32
C GLU A 555 -24.91 -10.47 -10.04
N HIS A 556 -24.11 -10.31 -11.09
CA HIS A 556 -22.65 -10.18 -11.02
C HIS A 556 -22.14 -8.83 -11.53
N TYR A 557 -23.05 -7.91 -11.88
CA TYR A 557 -22.78 -6.58 -12.42
C TYR A 557 -23.45 -5.47 -11.59
N VAL A 558 -22.84 -4.29 -11.56
CA VAL A 558 -23.46 -3.06 -11.08
C VAL A 558 -24.21 -2.44 -12.25
N ARG A 559 -25.51 -2.18 -12.09
CA ARG A 559 -26.29 -1.42 -13.08
C ARG A 559 -25.95 0.07 -12.99
N GLU A 560 -25.91 0.76 -14.12
CA GLU A 560 -25.55 2.18 -14.21
C GLU A 560 -26.33 3.10 -13.25
N GLU A 561 -27.62 2.82 -13.07
CA GLU A 561 -28.53 3.52 -12.13
C GLU A 561 -28.13 3.42 -10.65
N LEU A 562 -27.24 2.47 -10.29
CA LEU A 562 -26.74 2.27 -8.94
C LEU A 562 -25.44 3.04 -8.68
N LEU A 563 -24.80 3.62 -9.70
CA LEU A 563 -23.57 4.39 -9.54
C LEU A 563 -23.85 5.69 -8.77
N VAL A 564 -23.13 5.90 -7.67
CA VAL A 564 -23.26 7.10 -6.81
C VAL A 564 -22.19 8.14 -7.13
N GLY A 565 -21.01 7.71 -7.59
CA GLY A 565 -19.94 8.63 -7.97
C GLY A 565 -18.55 8.04 -7.91
N LYS A 566 -17.54 8.90 -8.10
CA LYS A 566 -16.11 8.56 -8.13
C LYS A 566 -15.40 8.99 -6.84
N ALA A 567 -14.64 8.09 -6.23
CA ALA A 567 -13.78 8.45 -5.11
C ALA A 567 -12.60 9.31 -5.58
N LEU A 568 -12.45 10.51 -5.02
CA LEU A 568 -11.43 11.48 -5.40
C LEU A 568 -10.21 11.47 -4.47
N ALA A 569 -10.44 11.48 -3.16
CA ALA A 569 -9.38 11.62 -2.17
C ALA A 569 -9.77 10.99 -0.82
N VAL A 570 -8.79 10.43 -0.12
CA VAL A 570 -8.90 10.18 1.32
C VAL A 570 -8.72 11.53 2.03
N ILE A 571 -9.76 12.00 2.71
CA ILE A 571 -9.78 13.29 3.41
C ILE A 571 -10.09 13.09 4.89
N TRP A 572 -9.28 13.69 5.76
CA TRP A 572 -9.43 13.53 7.22
C TRP A 572 -9.67 12.06 7.64
N PRO A 573 -8.73 11.14 7.33
CA PRO A 573 -8.78 9.76 7.81
C PRO A 573 -8.79 9.72 9.34
N HIS A 574 -8.82 8.51 9.92
CA HIS A 574 -8.97 8.35 11.37
C HIS A 574 -8.02 9.28 12.16
N SER A 575 -8.57 9.95 13.18
CA SER A 575 -7.75 10.83 14.00
C SER A 575 -6.84 10.01 14.91
N LEU A 576 -5.60 10.46 15.07
CA LEU A 576 -4.68 9.88 16.03
C LEU A 576 -5.08 10.24 17.46
N ASP A 577 -4.54 9.47 18.41
CA ASP A 577 -4.70 9.68 19.86
C ASP A 577 -3.67 10.68 20.44
N ARG A 578 -2.65 11.02 19.65
CA ARG A 578 -1.46 11.79 20.02
C ARG A 578 -0.87 12.55 18.83
N ILE A 579 -0.04 13.55 19.09
CA ILE A 579 0.79 14.16 18.03
C ILE A 579 1.88 13.14 17.62
N PRO A 580 2.06 12.85 16.30
CA PRO A 580 3.15 12.01 15.80
C PRO A 580 4.53 12.42 16.34
N GLY A 581 5.37 11.44 16.66
CA GLY A 581 6.71 11.67 17.21
C GLY A 581 6.74 12.12 18.69
N THR A 582 5.58 12.20 19.37
CA THR A 582 5.51 12.63 20.77
C THR A 582 4.64 11.69 21.63
N ASN A 583 4.76 11.85 22.95
CA ASN A 583 3.84 11.25 23.93
C ASN A 583 2.68 12.19 24.31
N ILE A 584 2.48 13.32 23.62
CA ILE A 584 1.42 14.30 23.94
C ILE A 584 0.07 13.78 23.42
N PRO A 585 -0.90 13.44 24.29
CA PRO A 585 -2.20 12.98 23.84
C PRO A 585 -3.01 14.15 23.30
N ILE A 586 -3.45 14.04 22.05
CA ILE A 586 -4.44 14.94 21.44
C ILE A 586 -5.49 14.05 20.81
N ARG A 587 -6.59 13.88 21.54
CA ARG A 587 -7.82 13.29 21.00
C ARG A 587 -8.25 14.16 19.83
N PHE A 588 -8.43 13.55 18.66
CA PHE A 588 -8.75 14.20 17.38
C PHE A 588 -7.59 14.84 16.61
N PHE A 589 -6.32 14.49 16.87
CA PHE A 589 -5.22 14.98 16.01
C PHE A 589 -5.41 14.49 14.54
N PRO A 590 -5.36 15.37 13.52
CA PRO A 590 -5.68 14.98 12.15
C PRO A 590 -4.52 14.19 11.52
N ASN A 591 -4.82 13.03 10.93
CA ASN A 591 -3.81 12.18 10.30
C ASN A 591 -3.52 12.63 8.85
N PHE A 592 -2.96 13.84 8.72
CA PHE A 592 -2.64 14.47 7.42
C PHE A 592 -1.79 13.59 6.52
N TRP A 593 -0.85 12.83 7.10
CA TRP A 593 0.06 11.92 6.40
C TRP A 593 -0.64 10.78 5.62
N ARG A 594 -1.91 10.50 5.93
CA ARG A 594 -2.74 9.52 5.22
C ARG A 594 -3.76 10.15 4.27
N MET A 595 -3.78 11.48 4.14
CA MET A 595 -4.58 12.13 3.10
C MET A 595 -3.89 11.96 1.74
N LYS A 596 -4.61 11.40 0.78
CA LYS A 596 -4.08 11.08 -0.57
C LYS A 596 -5.16 11.18 -1.63
N ILE A 597 -4.78 11.51 -2.85
CA ILE A 597 -5.67 11.35 -4.02
C ILE A 597 -5.90 9.84 -4.21
N VAL A 598 -7.16 9.44 -4.42
CA VAL A 598 -7.50 8.05 -4.75
C VAL A 598 -7.12 7.80 -6.21
N ARG A 599 -6.39 6.71 -6.45
CA ARG A 599 -6.00 6.25 -7.78
C ARG A 599 -6.65 4.90 -8.02
#